data_AF-A0A2M8NJL2-F1
#
_entry.id   AF-A0A2M8NJL2-F1
#
_cell.length_a   1.000
_cell.length_b   1.000
_cell.length_c   1.000
_cell.angle_alpha   90.00
_cell.angle_beta   90.00
_cell.angle_gamma   90.00
#
_symmetry.space_group_name_H-M   'P 1'
#
loop_
_entity.id
_entity.type
_entity.pdbx_description
1 polymer ?
#
loop_
_entity_poly.entity_id
_entity_poly.type
_entity_poly.pdbx_seq_one_letter_code
_entity_poly.pdbx_strand_id
1 'polypeptide(L)'
;GFPLVGGPAGTRPEQAVAALSKLDVGYMDMIPLGFQRVEDWQGDAIGLNPMQTAMNIALPELDGAVEPVIYGGPTLTGEKFIPLYDEQRQTAVRIGRRVHLSLKKNADKKVAVVLFNFPPNLGNAGTAAFLDVFASLHRLLLEMCAAGYQVEVPDSVDELRRIVVEGNAHQYGTPGSVADMLPLDRYRQLFPWYPEIEKYWGYAPGELLTNGKAFYIMGAHFGNVFVGMQPSFGYERDPMRLLMGKDCAPNHGFAAFYAWLNQVYGADAVVHFGTHGALEFMPGKQVGISANCWSARLIGELPNLYYYCVNNPSEGTIARRRSAATLISYMVPPMQQAGLYKGLRRLKDTLDQYHRRPSAELLADIRQQAGALNIIVAADGDAAYVAGLGHELIQIESRMIPLGLHVLGKAPEEAELVDMLALVSLFNPVPMGAGKDKLPPLPNLIANGLGWDYGAIQDSLKTDSTAQERRDKIDAIIRETMTRFIRAPRQPKLDTAALDAWLHTEAALPTGTLTHFWAWLDNLLYRIQHDEEIAGLLHALNGGYIKPSPGND
;
A
#
# COMPACT_ATOMS: atom_id res chain seq x y z
N GLY A 1 -2.58 5.26 25.42
CA GLY A 1 -1.21 5.80 25.27
C GLY A 1 -0.13 4.86 25.75
N PHE A 2 -0.41 3.61 26.14
CA PHE A 2 0.62 2.60 26.34
C PHE A 2 0.15 1.33 25.64
N PRO A 3 1.08 0.41 25.31
CA PRO A 3 0.71 -0.91 24.83
C PRO A 3 -0.26 -1.60 25.79
N LEU A 4 -1.22 -2.34 25.24
CA LEU A 4 -2.26 -3.00 26.02
C LEU A 4 -1.66 -4.05 26.97
N VAL A 5 -0.64 -4.77 26.51
CA VAL A 5 0.04 -5.80 27.30
C VAL A 5 1.54 -5.50 27.38
N GLY A 6 2.00 -5.26 28.61
CA GLY A 6 3.39 -4.93 28.92
C GLY A 6 3.58 -3.46 29.27
N GLY A 7 4.79 -2.97 29.06
CA GLY A 7 5.15 -1.57 29.27
C GLY A 7 6.27 -1.14 28.32
N PRO A 8 6.76 0.11 28.42
CA PRO A 8 7.75 0.65 27.48
C PRO A 8 9.05 -0.17 27.37
N ALA A 9 9.42 -0.89 28.43
CA ALA A 9 10.62 -1.72 28.51
C ALA A 9 10.40 -3.19 28.09
N GLY A 10 9.19 -3.60 27.72
CA GLY A 10 8.86 -4.99 27.41
C GLY A 10 7.43 -5.15 26.91
N THR A 11 7.19 -4.70 25.68
CA THR A 11 5.88 -4.81 25.01
C THR A 11 5.62 -6.24 24.55
N ARG A 12 4.34 -6.66 24.55
CA ARG A 12 3.93 -8.00 24.13
C ARG A 12 2.78 -7.93 23.12
N PRO A 13 3.03 -7.43 21.90
CA PRO A 13 1.97 -7.17 20.92
C PRO A 13 1.20 -8.43 20.53
N GLU A 14 1.84 -9.61 20.47
CA GLU A 14 1.13 -10.87 20.18
C GLU A 14 0.01 -11.18 21.18
N GLN A 15 0.24 -10.93 22.48
CA GLN A 15 -0.76 -11.14 23.53
C GLN A 15 -1.86 -10.09 23.46
N ALA A 16 -1.50 -8.84 23.17
CA ALA A 16 -2.45 -7.75 22.96
C ALA A 16 -3.37 -8.04 21.75
N VAL A 17 -2.79 -8.40 20.61
CA VAL A 17 -3.52 -8.75 19.38
C VAL A 17 -4.44 -9.95 19.61
N ALA A 18 -4.00 -10.97 20.35
CA ALA A 18 -4.86 -12.12 20.68
C ALA A 18 -6.06 -11.71 21.55
N ALA A 19 -5.86 -10.85 22.55
CA ALA A 19 -6.94 -10.34 23.40
C ALA A 19 -7.91 -9.44 22.60
N LEU A 20 -7.38 -8.51 21.81
CA LEU A 20 -8.17 -7.57 21.00
C LEU A 20 -8.93 -8.28 19.88
N SER A 21 -8.33 -9.27 19.22
CA SER A 21 -9.00 -10.10 18.21
C SER A 21 -10.16 -10.90 18.80
N LYS A 22 -10.08 -11.30 20.08
CA LYS A 22 -11.18 -11.99 20.76
C LYS A 22 -12.30 -11.03 21.17
N LEU A 23 -11.95 -9.80 21.54
CA LEU A 23 -12.92 -8.75 21.87
C LEU A 23 -13.63 -8.24 20.61
N ASP A 24 -12.89 -8.14 19.51
CA ASP A 24 -13.34 -7.76 18.18
C ASP A 24 -14.06 -6.41 18.11
N VAL A 25 -13.42 -5.39 18.69
CA VAL A 25 -13.89 -4.01 18.66
C VAL A 25 -12.74 -3.10 18.30
N GLY A 26 -12.98 -2.11 17.43
CA GLY A 26 -11.98 -1.12 17.03
C GLY A 26 -11.27 -0.49 18.24
N TYR A 27 -9.93 -0.48 18.20
CA TYR A 27 -9.07 -0.05 19.30
C TYR A 27 -8.48 1.34 19.02
N MET A 28 -8.89 2.35 19.79
CA MET A 28 -8.39 3.73 19.65
C MET A 28 -7.34 4.07 20.71
N ASP A 29 -6.35 4.87 20.35
CA ASP A 29 -5.29 5.28 21.26
C ASP A 29 -5.52 6.66 21.89
N MET A 30 -5.79 6.69 23.20
CA MET A 30 -5.95 7.92 23.98
C MET A 30 -4.65 8.26 24.70
N ILE A 31 -4.06 9.41 24.39
CA ILE A 31 -2.71 9.78 24.79
C ILE A 31 -2.76 10.94 25.80
N PRO A 32 -2.30 10.75 27.04
CA PRO A 32 -2.00 11.86 27.94
C PRO A 32 -0.65 12.47 27.57
N LEU A 33 -0.51 13.79 27.69
CA LEU A 33 0.79 14.44 27.67
C LEU A 33 1.53 14.16 28.99
N GLY A 34 2.11 12.97 29.14
CA GLY A 34 2.84 12.60 30.36
C GLY A 34 4.23 13.24 30.51
N PHE A 35 4.85 13.66 29.40
CA PHE A 35 6.24 14.14 29.36
C PHE A 35 6.40 15.46 28.59
N GLN A 36 5.29 16.17 28.38
CA GLN A 36 5.22 17.46 27.70
C GLN A 36 4.10 18.26 28.35
N ARG A 37 4.23 19.59 28.44
CA ARG A 37 3.14 20.44 28.93
C ARG A 37 2.18 20.77 27.80
N VAL A 38 0.94 21.10 28.15
CA VAL A 38 -0.09 21.47 27.17
C VAL A 38 0.37 22.64 26.31
N GLU A 39 0.95 23.67 26.92
CA GLU A 39 1.40 24.88 26.23
C GLU A 39 2.57 24.58 25.28
N ASP A 40 3.50 23.72 25.70
CA ASP A 40 4.61 23.24 24.87
C ASP A 40 4.09 22.49 23.65
N TRP A 41 3.12 21.57 23.84
CA TRP A 41 2.49 20.84 22.73
C TRP A 41 1.70 21.77 21.80
N GLN A 42 0.95 22.73 22.33
CA GLN A 42 0.16 23.67 21.53
C GLN A 42 1.07 24.54 20.65
N GLY A 43 2.16 25.07 21.21
CA GLY A 43 3.11 25.93 20.52
C GLY A 43 4.04 25.22 19.53
N ASP A 44 4.20 23.90 19.61
CA ASP A 44 5.10 23.12 18.74
C ASP A 44 4.43 22.72 17.42
N ALA A 45 5.02 23.11 16.29
CA ALA A 45 4.57 22.71 14.96
C ALA A 45 4.79 21.22 14.65
N ILE A 46 5.68 20.53 15.36
CA ILE A 46 5.88 19.08 15.28
C ILE A 46 4.76 18.36 16.03
N GLY A 47 4.41 18.86 17.22
CA GLY A 47 3.38 18.31 18.11
C GLY A 47 3.98 17.55 19.28
N LEU A 48 3.84 16.22 19.32
CA LEU A 48 4.45 15.42 20.38
C LEU A 48 5.97 15.38 20.28
N ASN A 49 6.63 15.38 21.43
CA ASN A 49 8.08 15.17 21.46
C ASN A 49 8.46 13.74 21.00
N PRO A 50 9.72 13.49 20.58
CA PRO A 50 10.13 12.19 20.05
C PRO A 50 9.95 11.02 21.03
N MET A 51 10.17 11.25 22.32
CA MET A 51 10.03 10.21 23.35
C MET A 51 8.58 9.77 23.50
N GLN A 52 7.63 10.72 23.57
CA GLN A 52 6.20 10.44 23.59
C GLN A 52 5.72 9.79 22.30
N THR A 53 6.23 10.24 21.15
CA THR A 53 5.89 9.64 19.86
C THR A 53 6.29 8.16 19.82
N ALA A 54 7.48 7.81 20.30
CA ALA A 54 7.91 6.42 20.36
C ALA A 54 7.05 5.59 21.34
N MET A 55 6.88 6.08 22.57
CA MET A 55 6.24 5.31 23.64
C MET A 55 4.72 5.23 23.52
N ASN A 56 4.08 6.34 23.13
CA ASN A 56 2.63 6.52 23.18
C ASN A 56 1.97 6.43 21.80
N ILE A 57 2.72 6.31 20.71
CA ILE A 57 2.14 6.09 19.37
C ILE A 57 2.74 4.85 18.72
N ALA A 58 4.06 4.83 18.50
CA ALA A 58 4.68 3.76 17.72
C ALA A 58 4.53 2.37 18.37
N LEU A 59 4.57 2.27 19.70
CA LEU A 59 4.37 0.98 20.38
C LEU A 59 2.89 0.52 20.36
N PRO A 60 1.89 1.33 20.73
CA PRO A 60 0.47 0.97 20.55
C PRO A 60 0.08 0.67 19.10
N GLU A 61 0.77 1.24 18.12
CA GLU A 61 0.53 0.94 16.71
C GLU A 61 0.74 -0.56 16.39
N LEU A 62 1.67 -1.23 17.10
CA LEU A 62 1.92 -2.68 17.01
C LEU A 62 0.78 -3.52 17.59
N ASP A 63 -0.01 -2.96 18.50
CA ASP A 63 -1.22 -3.58 19.05
C ASP A 63 -2.45 -3.31 18.17
N GLY A 64 -2.29 -2.63 17.03
CA GLY A 64 -3.40 -2.26 16.14
C GLY A 64 -4.16 -1.00 16.57
N ALA A 65 -3.61 -0.17 17.47
CA ALA A 65 -4.27 1.04 17.93
C ALA A 65 -4.39 2.10 16.83
N VAL A 66 -5.58 2.63 16.57
CA VAL A 66 -5.82 3.66 15.57
C VAL A 66 -6.11 5.01 16.22
N GLU A 67 -6.07 6.08 15.42
CA GLU A 67 -6.46 7.43 15.85
C GLU A 67 -5.78 7.88 17.17
N PRO A 68 -4.47 8.17 17.15
CA PRO A 68 -3.80 8.68 18.33
C PRO A 68 -4.31 10.09 18.67
N VAL A 69 -5.09 10.23 19.76
CA VAL A 69 -5.64 11.52 20.19
C VAL A 69 -5.09 11.97 21.53
N ILE A 70 -4.68 13.23 21.58
CA ILE A 70 -4.22 13.89 22.80
C ILE A 70 -5.45 14.40 23.56
N TYR A 71 -5.66 13.96 24.81
CA TYR A 71 -6.85 14.36 25.58
C TYR A 71 -6.56 15.36 26.72
N GLY A 72 -5.30 15.54 27.10
CA GLY A 72 -4.94 16.43 28.20
C GLY A 72 -3.51 16.27 28.67
N GLY A 73 -3.08 17.14 29.59
CA GLY A 73 -1.71 17.19 30.06
C GLY A 73 -1.50 18.12 31.26
N PRO A 74 -0.30 18.10 31.88
CA PRO A 74 0.12 19.08 32.86
C PRO A 74 0.32 20.46 32.21
N THR A 75 0.33 21.51 33.04
CA THR A 75 0.46 22.92 32.60
C THR A 75 1.77 23.54 33.07
N LEU A 76 2.10 24.73 32.56
CA LEU A 76 3.26 25.50 33.00
C LEU A 76 3.19 25.96 34.46
N THR A 77 1.98 26.23 34.97
CA THR A 77 1.76 26.91 36.25
C THR A 77 1.37 25.98 37.40
N GLY A 78 1.28 24.67 37.16
CA GLY A 78 1.06 23.69 38.22
C GLY A 78 1.09 22.24 37.77
N GLU A 79 1.22 21.33 38.74
CA GLU A 79 1.20 19.87 38.53
C GLU A 79 -0.18 19.31 38.13
N LYS A 80 -1.18 20.18 37.96
CA LYS A 80 -2.55 19.76 37.63
C LYS A 80 -2.65 19.37 36.16
N PHE A 81 -3.20 18.18 35.94
CA PHE A 81 -3.59 17.70 34.63
C PHE A 81 -4.87 18.41 34.18
N ILE A 82 -4.82 19.12 33.05
CA ILE A 82 -5.97 19.82 32.47
C ILE A 82 -6.52 19.08 31.23
N PRO A 83 -7.83 19.14 31.00
CA PRO A 83 -8.44 18.61 29.79
C PRO A 83 -8.19 19.52 28.58
N LEU A 84 -8.04 18.90 27.40
CA LEU A 84 -8.08 19.55 26.10
C LEU A 84 -9.49 19.41 25.52
N TYR A 85 -10.36 20.39 25.75
CA TYR A 85 -11.80 20.26 25.51
C TYR A 85 -12.19 20.05 24.04
N ASP A 86 -11.53 20.73 23.10
CA ASP A 86 -11.85 20.59 21.68
C ASP A 86 -11.48 19.20 21.16
N GLU A 87 -10.29 18.71 21.53
CA GLU A 87 -9.81 17.36 21.22
C GLU A 87 -10.72 16.29 21.84
N GLN A 88 -11.09 16.45 23.12
CA GLN A 88 -12.01 15.53 23.81
C GLN A 88 -13.39 15.50 23.16
N ARG A 89 -13.94 16.67 22.81
CA ARG A 89 -15.25 16.77 22.14
C ARG A 89 -15.22 16.07 20.79
N GLN A 90 -14.23 16.37 19.96
CA GLN A 90 -14.09 15.74 18.64
C GLN A 90 -13.98 14.22 18.75
N THR A 91 -13.19 13.75 19.70
CA THR A 91 -12.99 12.31 19.96
C THR A 91 -14.26 11.63 20.44
N ALA A 92 -14.98 12.23 21.37
CA ALA A 92 -16.23 11.68 21.88
C ALA A 92 -17.26 11.50 20.75
N VAL A 93 -17.37 12.46 19.83
CA VAL A 93 -18.28 12.33 18.69
C VAL A 93 -17.81 11.24 17.72
N ARG A 94 -16.51 11.13 17.44
CA ARG A 94 -15.96 10.04 16.60
C ARG A 94 -16.24 8.67 17.19
N ILE A 95 -16.03 8.49 18.49
CA ILE A 95 -16.38 7.24 19.19
C ILE A 95 -17.88 6.96 19.02
N GLY A 96 -18.73 7.97 19.24
CA GLY A 96 -20.17 7.85 19.02
C GLY A 96 -20.54 7.41 17.59
N ARG A 97 -19.88 7.98 16.57
CA ARG A 97 -20.10 7.57 15.17
C ARG A 97 -19.62 6.16 14.87
N ARG A 98 -18.48 5.73 15.42
CA ARG A 98 -17.98 4.35 15.28
C ARG A 98 -18.94 3.34 15.91
N VAL A 99 -19.48 3.64 17.09
CA VAL A 99 -20.51 2.82 17.74
C VAL A 99 -21.80 2.83 16.92
N HIS A 100 -22.21 3.97 16.39
CA HIS A 100 -23.39 4.03 15.51
C HIS A 100 -23.18 3.17 14.25
N LEU A 101 -22.01 3.26 13.62
CA LEU A 101 -21.63 2.49 12.45
C LEU A 101 -21.68 0.98 12.72
N SER A 102 -21.23 0.51 13.88
CA SER A 102 -21.27 -0.92 14.24
C SER A 102 -22.68 -1.43 14.53
N LEU A 103 -23.57 -0.59 15.05
CA LEU A 103 -24.96 -0.95 15.35
C LEU A 103 -25.89 -0.85 14.13
N LYS A 104 -25.51 -0.04 13.13
CA LYS A 104 -26.32 0.18 11.93
C LYS A 104 -26.33 -1.06 11.04
N LYS A 105 -27.48 -1.40 10.45
CA LYS A 105 -27.59 -2.48 9.47
C LYS A 105 -26.89 -2.09 8.18
N ASN A 106 -26.25 -3.04 7.50
CA ASN A 106 -25.53 -2.78 6.25
C ASN A 106 -26.38 -2.07 5.19
N ALA A 107 -27.65 -2.45 5.05
CA ALA A 107 -28.58 -1.82 4.10
C ALA A 107 -28.74 -0.30 4.32
N ASP A 108 -28.64 0.16 5.58
CA ASP A 108 -28.82 1.56 5.95
C ASP A 108 -27.51 2.35 6.00
N LYS A 109 -26.35 1.68 5.88
CA LYS A 109 -25.03 2.33 5.96
C LYS A 109 -24.75 3.13 4.70
N LYS A 110 -24.42 4.41 4.88
CA LYS A 110 -23.90 5.31 3.85
C LYS A 110 -22.39 5.34 3.89
N VAL A 111 -21.75 4.83 2.84
CA VAL A 111 -20.28 4.81 2.74
C VAL A 111 -19.84 5.76 1.64
N ALA A 112 -18.83 6.58 1.92
CA ALA A 112 -18.20 7.42 0.92
C ALA A 112 -16.83 6.85 0.56
N VAL A 113 -16.66 6.41 -0.69
CA VAL A 113 -15.37 6.00 -1.24
C VAL A 113 -14.73 7.21 -1.91
N VAL A 114 -13.50 7.56 -1.52
CA VAL A 114 -12.78 8.73 -2.03
C VAL A 114 -11.59 8.26 -2.86
N LEU A 115 -11.64 8.57 -4.15
CA LEU A 115 -10.58 8.31 -5.12
C LEU A 115 -9.65 9.52 -5.24
N PHE A 116 -8.37 9.26 -5.47
CA PHE A 116 -7.37 10.31 -5.68
C PHE A 116 -7.21 10.69 -7.13
N ASN A 117 -6.90 11.97 -7.36
CA ASN A 117 -6.73 12.54 -8.70
C ASN A 117 -5.43 13.36 -8.75
N PHE A 118 -4.29 12.66 -8.71
CA PHE A 118 -2.97 13.29 -8.73
C PHE A 118 -1.98 12.55 -9.66
N PRO A 119 -1.23 13.26 -10.54
CA PRO A 119 -1.37 14.67 -10.90
C PRO A 119 -2.73 14.98 -11.55
N PRO A 120 -3.29 16.19 -11.36
CA PRO A 120 -4.68 16.50 -11.73
C PRO A 120 -4.86 16.54 -13.26
N ASN A 121 -5.21 15.41 -13.86
CA ASN A 121 -5.63 15.23 -15.25
C ASN A 121 -6.44 13.92 -15.35
N LEU A 122 -7.39 13.86 -16.27
CA LEU A 122 -8.34 12.74 -16.38
C LEU A 122 -7.70 11.35 -16.58
N GLY A 123 -6.49 11.29 -17.15
CA GLY A 123 -5.72 10.05 -17.27
C GLY A 123 -5.26 9.47 -15.92
N ASN A 124 -5.34 10.23 -14.83
CA ASN A 124 -4.82 9.88 -13.50
C ASN A 124 -5.92 9.79 -12.42
N ALA A 125 -7.20 9.82 -12.82
CA ALA A 125 -8.30 9.62 -11.88
C ALA A 125 -8.24 8.19 -11.34
N GLY A 126 -8.15 8.03 -10.02
CA GLY A 126 -7.91 6.73 -9.39
C GLY A 126 -6.48 6.25 -9.56
N THR A 127 -5.48 7.13 -9.41
CA THR A 127 -4.08 6.68 -9.30
C THR A 127 -3.79 6.21 -7.88
N ALA A 128 -3.29 4.99 -7.75
CA ALA A 128 -2.81 4.44 -6.50
C ALA A 128 -1.59 3.56 -6.77
N ALA A 129 -0.66 3.46 -5.81
CA ALA A 129 0.55 2.67 -5.98
C ALA A 129 0.17 1.22 -6.29
N PHE A 130 0.51 0.81 -7.51
CA PHE A 130 0.35 -0.54 -8.02
C PHE A 130 -1.05 -1.16 -7.92
N LEU A 131 -2.12 -0.35 -7.88
CA LEU A 131 -3.48 -0.82 -7.73
C LEU A 131 -4.32 -0.43 -8.95
N ASP A 132 -5.07 -1.39 -9.50
CA ASP A 132 -6.12 -1.11 -10.48
C ASP A 132 -7.34 -0.62 -9.71
N VAL A 133 -7.45 0.71 -9.57
CA VAL A 133 -8.44 1.33 -8.70
C VAL A 133 -9.87 1.02 -9.15
N PHE A 134 -10.17 1.06 -10.45
CA PHE A 134 -11.54 0.85 -10.91
C PHE A 134 -11.93 -0.63 -10.90
N ALA A 135 -11.03 -1.56 -11.25
CA ALA A 135 -11.31 -2.98 -11.11
C ALA A 135 -11.51 -3.37 -9.64
N SER A 136 -10.64 -2.86 -8.76
CA SER A 136 -10.75 -3.09 -7.31
C SER A 136 -12.01 -2.47 -6.71
N LEU A 137 -12.37 -1.25 -7.13
CA LEU A 137 -13.60 -0.58 -6.69
C LEU A 137 -14.84 -1.35 -7.16
N HIS A 138 -14.89 -1.78 -8.42
CA HIS A 138 -16.01 -2.58 -8.94
C HIS A 138 -16.19 -3.86 -8.11
N ARG A 139 -15.09 -4.55 -7.81
CA ARG A 139 -15.10 -5.73 -6.96
C ARG A 139 -15.54 -5.41 -5.52
N LEU A 140 -15.08 -4.31 -4.93
CA LEU A 140 -15.57 -3.85 -3.63
C LEU A 140 -17.09 -3.61 -3.65
N LEU A 141 -17.63 -2.95 -4.68
CA LEU A 141 -19.07 -2.69 -4.79
C LEU A 141 -19.88 -3.99 -4.90
N LEU A 142 -19.39 -4.99 -5.64
CA LEU A 142 -19.98 -6.33 -5.71
C LEU A 142 -20.00 -7.02 -4.33
N GLU A 143 -18.88 -7.01 -3.61
CA GLU A 143 -18.77 -7.64 -2.29
C GLU A 143 -19.59 -6.89 -1.23
N MET A 144 -19.67 -5.56 -1.30
CA MET A 144 -20.58 -4.76 -0.46
C MET A 144 -22.05 -5.11 -0.74
N CYS A 145 -22.44 -5.25 -2.00
CA CYS A 145 -23.78 -5.69 -2.38
C CYS A 145 -24.09 -7.09 -1.80
N ALA A 146 -23.16 -8.04 -1.95
CA ALA A 146 -23.28 -9.39 -1.39
C ALA A 146 -23.36 -9.39 0.15
N ALA A 147 -22.66 -8.46 0.81
CA ALA A 147 -22.73 -8.25 2.26
C ALA A 147 -24.00 -7.50 2.73
N GLY A 148 -24.93 -7.18 1.83
CA GLY A 148 -26.24 -6.59 2.14
C GLY A 148 -26.26 -5.07 2.25
N TYR A 149 -25.27 -4.38 1.72
CA TYR A 149 -25.32 -2.92 1.55
C TYR A 149 -26.24 -2.56 0.37
N GLN A 150 -26.92 -1.41 0.47
CA GLN A 150 -27.69 -0.88 -0.64
C GLN A 150 -26.75 -0.25 -1.68
N VAL A 151 -26.35 -1.02 -2.69
CA VAL A 151 -25.41 -0.59 -3.73
C VAL A 151 -25.99 -0.91 -5.11
N GLU A 152 -25.94 0.08 -6.01
CA GLU A 152 -26.27 -0.10 -7.42
C GLU A 152 -24.96 -0.32 -8.19
N VAL A 153 -24.59 -1.59 -8.38
CA VAL A 153 -23.30 -1.93 -9.01
C VAL A 153 -23.41 -1.78 -10.53
N PRO A 154 -22.51 -1.03 -11.20
CA PRO A 154 -22.45 -0.96 -12.66
C PRO A 154 -22.16 -2.33 -13.30
N ASP A 155 -22.56 -2.52 -14.55
CA ASP A 155 -22.42 -3.82 -15.23
C ASP A 155 -20.96 -4.18 -15.51
N SER A 156 -20.07 -3.18 -15.61
CA SER A 156 -18.65 -3.38 -15.85
C SER A 156 -17.76 -2.31 -15.22
N VAL A 157 -16.46 -2.61 -15.15
CA VAL A 157 -15.41 -1.68 -14.72
C VAL A 157 -15.39 -0.43 -15.61
N ASP A 158 -15.53 -0.59 -16.92
CA ASP A 158 -15.55 0.52 -17.88
C ASP A 158 -16.77 1.42 -17.68
N GLU A 159 -17.93 0.83 -17.38
CA GLU A 159 -19.12 1.60 -17.08
C GLU A 159 -18.97 2.39 -15.78
N LEU A 160 -18.46 1.77 -14.72
CA LEU A 160 -18.14 2.44 -13.46
C LEU A 160 -17.21 3.63 -13.70
N ARG A 161 -16.12 3.42 -14.45
CA ARG A 161 -15.16 4.48 -14.80
C ARG A 161 -15.84 5.60 -15.57
N ARG A 162 -16.63 5.28 -16.60
CA ARG A 162 -17.36 6.26 -17.41
C ARG A 162 -18.32 7.08 -16.56
N ILE A 163 -19.07 6.47 -15.65
CA ILE A 163 -20.02 7.17 -14.77
C ILE A 163 -19.28 8.17 -13.86
N VAL A 164 -18.17 7.77 -13.24
CA VAL A 164 -17.42 8.62 -12.30
C VAL A 164 -16.64 9.72 -13.02
N VAL A 165 -15.99 9.38 -14.13
CA VAL A 165 -14.98 10.23 -14.77
C VAL A 165 -15.55 11.06 -15.91
N GLU A 166 -16.45 10.52 -16.73
CA GLU A 166 -16.95 11.18 -17.94
C GLU A 166 -18.36 11.76 -17.74
N GLY A 167 -19.29 10.90 -17.27
CA GLY A 167 -20.71 11.16 -17.02
C GLY A 167 -21.24 12.52 -17.47
N ASN A 168 -21.46 13.44 -16.53
CA ASN A 168 -21.95 14.79 -16.80
C ASN A 168 -20.83 15.86 -16.74
N ALA A 169 -19.56 15.45 -16.83
CA ALA A 169 -18.40 16.35 -16.68
C ALA A 169 -18.43 17.50 -17.69
N HIS A 170 -18.75 17.20 -18.95
CA HIS A 170 -18.85 18.19 -20.03
C HIS A 170 -19.94 19.24 -19.79
N GLN A 171 -21.05 18.87 -19.13
CA GLN A 171 -22.14 19.78 -18.83
C GLN A 171 -21.71 20.87 -17.83
N TYR A 172 -20.85 20.50 -16.88
CA TYR A 172 -20.39 21.40 -15.81
C TYR A 172 -19.01 22.01 -16.08
N GLY A 173 -18.33 21.59 -17.15
CA GLY A 173 -16.96 22.01 -17.44
C GLY A 173 -15.98 21.56 -16.37
N THR A 174 -16.24 20.43 -15.71
CA THR A 174 -15.43 19.88 -14.62
C THR A 174 -14.53 18.75 -15.13
N PRO A 175 -13.43 18.43 -14.41
CA PRO A 175 -12.59 17.29 -14.76
C PRO A 175 -13.35 15.97 -14.75
N GLY A 176 -14.30 15.76 -13.84
CA GLY A 176 -15.16 14.57 -13.91
C GLY A 176 -16.59 14.84 -13.45
N SER A 177 -17.38 13.78 -13.29
CA SER A 177 -18.81 13.88 -13.01
C SER A 177 -19.08 14.65 -11.71
N VAL A 178 -20.17 15.41 -11.70
CA VAL A 178 -20.69 16.14 -10.55
C VAL A 178 -21.90 15.39 -10.03
N ALA A 179 -21.79 14.88 -8.80
CA ALA A 179 -22.88 14.18 -8.12
C ALA A 179 -23.85 15.15 -7.44
N ASP A 180 -23.32 16.23 -6.88
CA ASP A 180 -24.11 17.20 -6.13
C ASP A 180 -23.42 18.58 -6.13
N MET A 181 -24.10 19.59 -5.59
CA MET A 181 -23.54 20.91 -5.37
C MET A 181 -23.77 21.39 -3.94
N LEU A 182 -22.76 22.00 -3.33
CA LEU A 182 -22.89 22.64 -2.02
C LEU A 182 -23.03 24.16 -2.20
N PRO A 183 -24.21 24.77 -1.93
CA PRO A 183 -24.38 26.21 -1.99
C PRO A 183 -23.42 26.95 -1.06
N LEU A 184 -22.92 28.11 -1.48
CA LEU A 184 -21.95 28.92 -0.74
C LEU A 184 -22.41 29.24 0.68
N ASP A 185 -23.66 29.67 0.85
CA ASP A 185 -24.21 30.00 2.17
C ASP A 185 -24.24 28.79 3.08
N ARG A 186 -24.52 27.61 2.52
CA ARG A 186 -24.49 26.36 3.27
C ARG A 186 -23.06 25.97 3.64
N TYR A 187 -22.10 26.10 2.72
CA TYR A 187 -20.68 25.88 3.02
C TYR A 187 -20.19 26.74 4.20
N ARG A 188 -20.53 28.04 4.21
CA ARG A 188 -20.15 28.95 5.29
C ARG A 188 -20.73 28.56 6.66
N GLN A 189 -21.93 27.96 6.67
CA GLN A 189 -22.55 27.43 7.89
C GLN A 189 -21.89 26.13 8.36
N LEU A 190 -21.59 25.23 7.42
CA LEU A 190 -21.08 23.89 7.72
C LEU A 190 -19.59 23.87 8.07
N PHE A 191 -18.81 24.82 7.55
CA PHE A 191 -17.36 24.85 7.69
C PHE A 191 -16.88 26.21 8.23
N PRO A 192 -16.98 26.45 9.56
CA PRO A 192 -16.74 27.76 10.16
C PRO A 192 -15.29 28.27 10.03
N TRP A 193 -14.35 27.40 9.68
CA TRP A 193 -12.93 27.76 9.47
C TRP A 193 -12.64 28.30 8.06
N TYR A 194 -13.64 28.46 7.20
CA TYR A 194 -13.45 29.02 5.85
C TYR A 194 -12.73 30.39 5.83
N PRO A 195 -12.88 31.32 6.80
CA PRO A 195 -12.16 32.59 6.77
C PRO A 195 -10.63 32.44 6.86
N GLU A 196 -10.14 31.32 7.43
CA GLU A 196 -8.71 31.02 7.42
C GLU A 196 -8.22 30.58 6.03
N ILE A 197 -9.09 29.97 5.22
CA ILE A 197 -8.82 29.62 3.81
C ILE A 197 -8.76 30.89 2.95
N GLU A 198 -9.61 31.89 3.25
CA GLU A 198 -9.70 33.11 2.43
C GLU A 198 -8.41 33.92 2.37
N LYS A 199 -7.59 33.86 3.43
CA LYS A 199 -6.25 34.48 3.51
C LYS A 199 -5.32 34.00 2.38
N TYR A 200 -5.61 32.83 1.84
CA TYR A 200 -4.76 32.09 0.93
C TYR A 200 -5.39 31.89 -0.44
N TRP A 201 -6.70 31.74 -0.51
CA TRP A 201 -7.42 31.34 -1.72
C TRP A 201 -8.48 32.37 -2.16
N GLY A 202 -8.48 33.56 -1.54
CA GLY A 202 -9.48 34.59 -1.78
C GLY A 202 -10.83 34.26 -1.14
N TYR A 203 -11.79 35.16 -1.27
CA TYR A 203 -13.12 34.97 -0.66
C TYR A 203 -13.82 33.72 -1.20
N ALA A 204 -14.53 33.00 -0.33
CA ALA A 204 -15.35 31.86 -0.75
C ALA A 204 -16.40 32.32 -1.78
N PRO A 205 -16.60 31.58 -2.90
CA PRO A 205 -16.17 30.19 -3.13
C PRO A 205 -14.80 30.01 -3.80
N GLY A 206 -14.02 31.08 -4.01
CA GLY A 206 -12.80 31.03 -4.81
C GLY A 206 -13.08 30.67 -6.28
N GLU A 207 -12.12 30.02 -6.93
CA GLU A 207 -12.17 29.75 -8.39
C GLU A 207 -12.21 28.24 -8.73
N LEU A 208 -11.93 27.37 -7.76
CA LEU A 208 -11.80 25.93 -8.00
C LEU A 208 -13.13 25.21 -7.74
N LEU A 209 -13.53 24.36 -8.71
CA LEU A 209 -14.70 23.48 -8.63
C LEU A 209 -15.97 24.23 -8.19
N THR A 210 -16.25 25.36 -8.84
CA THR A 210 -17.38 26.23 -8.48
C THR A 210 -18.00 26.87 -9.70
N ASN A 211 -19.29 27.19 -9.61
CA ASN A 211 -19.99 28.06 -10.56
C ASN A 211 -20.19 29.49 -10.04
N GLY A 212 -19.48 29.86 -8.97
CA GLY A 212 -19.59 31.15 -8.28
C GLY A 212 -20.69 31.22 -7.23
N LYS A 213 -21.67 30.30 -7.23
CA LYS A 213 -22.75 30.23 -6.21
C LYS A 213 -22.71 28.96 -5.36
N ALA A 214 -22.13 27.89 -5.90
CA ALA A 214 -22.03 26.60 -5.25
C ALA A 214 -20.74 25.88 -5.67
N PHE A 215 -20.27 24.98 -4.80
CA PHE A 215 -19.16 24.08 -5.06
C PHE A 215 -19.66 22.80 -5.73
N TYR A 216 -18.98 22.34 -6.76
CA TYR A 216 -19.22 21.05 -7.39
C TYR A 216 -18.64 19.93 -6.54
N ILE A 217 -19.46 18.95 -6.19
CA ILE A 217 -19.04 17.71 -5.52
C ILE A 217 -18.81 16.66 -6.59
N MET A 218 -17.54 16.41 -6.90
CA MET A 218 -17.17 15.48 -7.96
C MET A 218 -17.35 14.02 -7.52
N GLY A 219 -18.04 13.21 -8.33
CA GLY A 219 -18.30 11.81 -8.06
C GLY A 219 -19.60 11.31 -8.68
N ALA A 220 -20.06 10.16 -8.20
CA ALA A 220 -21.35 9.57 -8.52
C ALA A 220 -21.94 8.78 -7.35
N HIS A 221 -23.26 8.62 -7.34
CA HIS A 221 -24.00 7.80 -6.37
C HIS A 221 -24.27 6.40 -6.94
N PHE A 222 -24.12 5.38 -6.09
CA PHE A 222 -24.41 3.98 -6.35
C PHE A 222 -25.24 3.45 -5.17
N GLY A 223 -26.51 3.87 -5.08
CA GLY A 223 -27.34 3.66 -3.89
C GLY A 223 -26.83 4.44 -2.68
N ASN A 224 -26.56 3.74 -1.57
CA ASN A 224 -25.99 4.31 -0.34
C ASN A 224 -24.45 4.38 -0.37
N VAL A 225 -23.82 4.08 -1.50
CA VAL A 225 -22.38 4.29 -1.70
C VAL A 225 -22.17 5.50 -2.60
N PHE A 226 -21.38 6.46 -2.13
CA PHE A 226 -20.93 7.59 -2.93
C PHE A 226 -19.47 7.36 -3.32
N VAL A 227 -19.14 7.44 -4.60
CA VAL A 227 -17.75 7.40 -5.09
C VAL A 227 -17.38 8.81 -5.51
N GLY A 228 -16.55 9.47 -4.71
CA GLY A 228 -16.10 10.84 -4.92
C GLY A 228 -14.68 10.92 -5.44
N MET A 229 -14.39 11.93 -6.25
CA MET A 229 -13.02 12.31 -6.58
C MET A 229 -12.56 13.40 -5.63
N GLN A 230 -11.48 13.13 -4.89
CA GLN A 230 -10.88 14.10 -4.00
C GLN A 230 -10.44 15.34 -4.81
N PRO A 231 -10.84 16.55 -4.42
CA PRO A 231 -10.32 17.77 -5.01
C PRO A 231 -8.80 17.84 -4.91
N SER A 232 -8.13 18.50 -5.86
CA SER A 232 -6.67 18.67 -5.79
C SER A 232 -6.28 19.61 -4.64
N PHE A 233 -4.99 19.58 -4.27
CA PHE A 233 -4.43 20.57 -3.34
C PHE A 233 -4.57 21.99 -3.88
N GLY A 234 -4.39 22.16 -5.19
CA GLY A 234 -4.49 23.44 -5.90
C GLY A 234 -3.16 24.16 -6.07
N TYR A 235 -2.07 23.69 -5.44
CA TYR A 235 -0.73 24.29 -5.56
C TYR A 235 -0.10 24.05 -6.93
N GLU A 236 -0.58 23.05 -7.69
CA GLU A 236 -0.07 22.74 -9.01
C GLU A 236 -0.24 23.89 -10.01
N ARG A 237 -1.13 24.84 -9.69
CA ARG A 237 -1.42 26.03 -10.50
C ARG A 237 -0.64 27.28 -10.09
N ASP A 238 0.03 27.28 -8.93
CA ASP A 238 0.85 28.40 -8.45
C ASP A 238 2.29 27.94 -8.15
N PRO A 239 3.19 28.00 -9.13
CA PRO A 239 4.58 27.56 -8.99
C PRO A 239 5.35 28.29 -7.90
N MET A 240 5.06 29.57 -7.65
CA MET A 240 5.76 30.36 -6.64
C MET A 240 5.33 29.94 -5.24
N ARG A 241 4.04 29.63 -5.06
CA ARG A 241 3.53 29.11 -3.80
C ARG A 241 4.03 27.69 -3.52
N LEU A 242 4.11 26.84 -4.54
CA LEU A 242 4.71 25.51 -4.43
C LEU A 242 6.18 25.59 -3.97
N LEU A 243 6.92 26.61 -4.41
CA LEU A 243 8.35 26.78 -4.09
C LEU A 243 8.62 27.51 -2.76
N MET A 244 7.72 28.39 -2.31
CA MET A 244 8.01 29.37 -1.24
C MET A 244 6.98 29.37 -0.09
N GLY A 245 5.87 28.63 -0.19
CA GLY A 245 4.82 28.62 0.83
C GLY A 245 5.21 27.83 2.09
N LYS A 246 5.39 28.52 3.22
CA LYS A 246 5.61 27.88 4.54
C LYS A 246 4.32 27.66 5.33
N ASP A 247 3.32 28.50 5.09
CA ASP A 247 2.00 28.44 5.73
C ASP A 247 0.93 28.24 4.65
N CYS A 248 0.13 27.20 4.82
CA CYS A 248 -0.78 26.74 3.80
C CYS A 248 -2.14 26.36 4.40
N ALA A 249 -3.18 26.47 3.59
CA ALA A 249 -4.53 26.02 3.89
C ALA A 249 -5.05 25.23 2.67
N PRO A 250 -5.98 24.27 2.86
CA PRO A 250 -6.71 23.66 1.74
C PRO A 250 -7.47 24.74 0.97
N ASN A 251 -7.76 24.51 -0.32
CA ASN A 251 -8.67 25.37 -1.05
C ASN A 251 -10.13 25.15 -0.62
N HIS A 252 -11.01 26.09 -0.98
CA HIS A 252 -12.43 26.01 -0.60
C HIS A 252 -13.15 24.79 -1.16
N GLY A 253 -12.84 24.34 -2.38
CA GLY A 253 -13.43 23.14 -2.98
C GLY A 253 -13.10 21.87 -2.18
N PHE A 254 -11.85 21.73 -1.71
CA PHE A 254 -11.42 20.64 -0.84
C PHE A 254 -12.19 20.64 0.49
N ALA A 255 -12.30 21.81 1.14
CA ALA A 255 -13.05 21.93 2.39
C ALA A 255 -14.56 21.69 2.21
N ALA A 256 -15.13 22.18 1.11
CA ALA A 256 -16.53 21.97 0.76
C ALA A 256 -16.85 20.49 0.54
N PHE A 257 -15.96 19.74 -0.12
CA PHE A 257 -16.10 18.30 -0.34
C PHE A 257 -16.27 17.52 0.98
N TYR A 258 -15.34 17.71 1.93
CA TYR A 258 -15.44 17.00 3.21
C TYR A 258 -16.57 17.53 4.12
N ALA A 259 -16.87 18.83 4.08
CA ALA A 259 -18.04 19.37 4.77
C ALA A 259 -19.34 18.77 4.26
N TRP A 260 -19.46 18.59 2.94
CA TRP A 260 -20.59 17.92 2.30
C TRP A 260 -20.67 16.44 2.68
N LEU A 261 -19.57 15.70 2.60
CA LEU A 261 -19.52 14.28 3.00
C LEU A 261 -20.02 14.08 4.43
N ASN A 262 -19.56 14.93 5.34
CA ASN A 262 -19.86 14.83 6.75
C ASN A 262 -21.30 15.24 7.08
N GLN A 263 -21.76 16.38 6.57
CA GLN A 263 -22.96 17.06 7.09
C GLN A 263 -24.13 17.17 6.10
N VAL A 264 -23.93 16.84 4.82
CA VAL A 264 -24.99 16.87 3.79
C VAL A 264 -25.29 15.46 3.31
N TYR A 265 -24.29 14.76 2.78
CA TYR A 265 -24.43 13.36 2.42
C TYR A 265 -24.71 12.50 3.67
N GLY A 266 -24.03 12.85 4.77
CA GLY A 266 -24.15 12.17 6.05
C GLY A 266 -23.55 10.77 5.99
N ALA A 267 -22.30 10.67 5.50
CA ALA A 267 -21.57 9.41 5.49
C ALA A 267 -21.43 8.85 6.92
N ASP A 268 -21.66 7.56 7.08
CA ASP A 268 -21.35 6.83 8.32
C ASP A 268 -19.86 6.50 8.40
N ALA A 269 -19.19 6.33 7.25
CA ALA A 269 -17.76 6.11 7.13
C ALA A 269 -17.21 6.63 5.79
N VAL A 270 -15.93 6.98 5.78
CA VAL A 270 -15.16 7.29 4.57
C VAL A 270 -14.14 6.19 4.33
N VAL A 271 -14.04 5.73 3.09
CA VAL A 271 -13.00 4.82 2.60
C VAL A 271 -12.14 5.59 1.62
N HIS A 272 -10.95 5.99 2.04
CA HIS A 272 -9.96 6.48 1.10
C HIS A 272 -9.34 5.29 0.37
N PHE A 273 -9.24 5.39 -0.95
CA PHE A 273 -8.98 4.23 -1.80
C PHE A 273 -7.65 4.37 -2.54
N GLY A 274 -6.61 3.71 -2.02
CA GLY A 274 -5.27 3.72 -2.60
C GLY A 274 -4.25 4.52 -1.80
N THR A 275 -3.08 4.80 -2.36
CA THR A 275 -2.03 5.57 -1.66
C THR A 275 -2.02 7.04 -2.05
N HIS A 276 -1.37 7.88 -1.23
CA HIS A 276 -1.09 9.31 -1.49
C HIS A 276 -2.31 10.25 -1.48
N GLY A 277 -3.24 10.05 -0.57
CA GLY A 277 -4.32 11.00 -0.34
C GLY A 277 -3.83 12.36 0.11
N ALA A 278 -4.55 13.41 -0.27
CA ALA A 278 -4.14 14.76 0.09
C ALA A 278 -4.42 15.10 1.57
N LEU A 279 -5.39 14.44 2.18
CA LEU A 279 -5.91 14.78 3.50
C LEU A 279 -4.83 14.66 4.60
N GLU A 280 -4.04 13.60 4.58
CA GLU A 280 -2.99 13.35 5.57
C GLU A 280 -1.85 14.35 5.51
N PHE A 281 -1.55 14.92 4.34
CA PHE A 281 -0.50 15.93 4.17
C PHE A 281 -1.00 17.37 4.32
N MET A 282 -2.28 17.57 4.66
CA MET A 282 -2.83 18.91 4.91
C MET A 282 -2.11 19.61 6.07
N PRO A 283 -1.90 20.94 6.03
CA PRO A 283 -1.04 21.63 6.99
C PRO A 283 -1.50 21.48 8.46
N GLY A 284 -0.53 21.39 9.37
CA GLY A 284 -0.75 21.13 10.80
C GLY A 284 0.35 20.26 11.40
N LYS A 285 0.19 19.92 12.69
CA LYS A 285 1.19 19.17 13.49
C LYS A 285 1.59 17.85 12.83
N GLN A 286 2.87 17.49 12.87
CA GLN A 286 3.38 16.24 12.29
C GLN A 286 2.80 14.99 12.97
N VAL A 287 2.66 15.03 14.29
CA VAL A 287 2.19 13.93 15.12
C VAL A 287 1.51 14.48 16.39
N GLY A 288 0.49 13.77 16.91
CA GLY A 288 -0.33 14.29 18.01
C GLY A 288 -1.16 15.49 17.56
N ILE A 289 -2.03 15.22 16.60
CA ILE A 289 -2.85 16.21 15.91
C ILE A 289 -3.77 16.94 16.88
N SER A 290 -3.84 18.27 16.76
CA SER A 290 -4.81 19.09 17.50
C SER A 290 -6.09 19.27 16.69
N ALA A 291 -7.18 19.65 17.36
CA ALA A 291 -8.45 19.98 16.72
C ALA A 291 -8.33 21.17 15.74
N ASN A 292 -7.24 21.94 15.82
CA ASN A 292 -6.95 23.07 14.94
C ASN A 292 -6.18 22.70 13.66
N CYS A 293 -5.68 21.47 13.55
CA CYS A 293 -4.99 21.02 12.33
C CYS A 293 -5.99 20.81 11.18
N TRP A 294 -5.58 21.10 9.95
CA TRP A 294 -6.48 21.03 8.80
C TRP A 294 -7.01 19.62 8.56
N SER A 295 -6.16 18.58 8.68
CA SER A 295 -6.59 17.20 8.53
C SER A 295 -7.74 16.84 9.49
N ALA A 296 -7.64 17.26 10.76
CA ALA A 296 -8.68 17.04 11.76
C ALA A 296 -9.96 17.83 11.50
N ARG A 297 -9.85 19.09 11.05
CA ARG A 297 -11.01 19.94 10.70
C ARG A 297 -11.75 19.41 9.47
N LEU A 298 -11.01 18.95 8.46
CA LEU A 298 -11.55 18.48 7.19
C LEU A 298 -12.29 17.15 7.37
N ILE A 299 -11.62 16.10 7.85
CA ILE A 299 -12.28 14.80 8.07
C ILE A 299 -13.36 14.89 9.16
N GLY A 300 -13.17 15.82 10.11
CA GLY A 300 -14.11 16.10 11.18
C GLY A 300 -14.29 14.87 12.07
N GLU A 301 -15.51 14.34 12.04
CA GLU A 301 -15.97 13.27 12.92
C GLU A 301 -16.10 11.92 12.20
N LEU A 302 -15.80 11.87 10.91
CA LEU A 302 -16.00 10.68 10.09
C LEU A 302 -15.00 9.59 10.46
N PRO A 303 -15.46 8.34 10.72
CA PRO A 303 -14.59 7.18 10.73
C PRO A 303 -13.88 7.06 9.37
N ASN A 304 -12.55 7.09 9.40
CA ASN A 304 -11.71 7.07 8.22
C ASN A 304 -11.04 5.69 8.07
N LEU A 305 -11.45 4.94 7.06
CA LEU A 305 -10.85 3.68 6.64
C LEU A 305 -10.02 3.94 5.38
N TYR A 306 -8.92 3.21 5.21
CA TYR A 306 -7.97 3.53 4.16
C TYR A 306 -7.30 2.27 3.62
N TYR A 307 -7.46 1.99 2.33
CA TYR A 307 -6.62 1.01 1.66
C TYR A 307 -5.22 1.56 1.44
N TYR A 308 -4.20 0.85 1.90
CA TYR A 308 -2.80 1.28 1.74
C TYR A 308 -1.92 0.13 1.25
N CYS A 309 -0.95 0.43 0.38
CA CYS A 309 -0.04 -0.59 -0.13
C CYS A 309 0.86 -1.11 1.01
N VAL A 310 1.01 -2.43 1.13
CA VAL A 310 1.80 -3.08 2.19
C VAL A 310 3.27 -2.63 2.21
N ASN A 311 3.85 -2.32 1.04
CA ASN A 311 5.24 -1.91 0.90
C ASN A 311 5.51 -0.41 1.11
N ASN A 312 4.47 0.39 1.45
CA ASN A 312 4.63 1.81 1.80
C ASN A 312 4.23 2.08 3.26
N PRO A 313 4.89 1.45 4.26
CA PRO A 313 4.54 1.63 5.67
C PRO A 313 4.80 3.06 6.15
N SER A 314 5.80 3.75 5.58
CA SER A 314 6.16 5.10 5.97
C SER A 314 5.02 6.09 5.75
N GLU A 315 4.43 6.11 4.55
CA GLU A 315 3.33 7.04 4.28
C GLU A 315 2.01 6.57 4.89
N GLY A 316 1.77 5.25 4.95
CA GLY A 316 0.63 4.70 5.67
C GLY A 316 0.60 5.16 7.13
N THR A 317 1.76 5.19 7.77
CA THR A 317 1.92 5.71 9.14
C THR A 317 1.54 7.20 9.24
N ILE A 318 1.86 8.01 8.23
CA ILE A 318 1.44 9.42 8.17
C ILE A 318 -0.09 9.50 8.11
N ALA A 319 -0.74 8.70 7.27
CA ALA A 319 -2.20 8.64 7.19
C ALA A 319 -2.83 8.25 8.54
N ARG A 320 -2.30 7.22 9.21
CA ARG A 320 -2.75 6.77 10.54
C ARG A 320 -2.65 7.89 11.59
N ARG A 321 -1.51 8.58 11.63
CA ARG A 321 -1.20 9.59 12.65
C ARG A 321 -1.82 10.96 12.37
N ARG A 322 -2.01 11.34 11.11
CA ARG A 322 -2.47 12.68 10.71
C ARG A 322 -3.94 12.76 10.31
N SER A 323 -4.51 11.69 9.77
CA SER A 323 -5.88 11.67 9.21
C SER A 323 -6.85 10.77 9.97
N ALA A 324 -6.42 10.22 11.13
CA ALA A 324 -7.23 9.30 11.92
C ALA A 324 -7.62 8.02 11.15
N ALA A 325 -6.76 7.59 10.21
CA ALA A 325 -7.05 6.45 9.35
C ALA A 325 -6.86 5.10 10.07
N THR A 326 -7.81 4.19 9.83
CA THR A 326 -7.65 2.74 10.04
C THR A 326 -7.19 2.13 8.74
N LEU A 327 -5.94 1.69 8.68
CA LEU A 327 -5.35 1.15 7.46
C LEU A 327 -5.76 -0.31 7.26
N ILE A 328 -6.14 -0.64 6.03
CA ILE A 328 -6.28 -2.01 5.53
C ILE A 328 -5.23 -2.17 4.45
N SER A 329 -4.29 -3.08 4.64
CA SER A 329 -3.21 -3.29 3.68
C SER A 329 -3.73 -4.05 2.46
N TYR A 330 -3.24 -3.68 1.27
CA TYR A 330 -3.36 -4.49 0.06
C TYR A 330 -1.97 -4.87 -0.46
N MET A 331 -1.91 -5.99 -1.19
CA MET A 331 -0.68 -6.53 -1.75
C MET A 331 -0.19 -5.75 -2.97
N VAL A 332 1.13 -5.76 -3.17
CA VAL A 332 1.70 -5.35 -4.46
C VAL A 332 1.35 -6.39 -5.54
N PRO A 333 1.30 -6.00 -6.82
CA PRO A 333 1.18 -6.93 -7.92
C PRO A 333 2.32 -7.94 -7.85
N PRO A 334 2.08 -9.16 -8.31
CA PRO A 334 3.12 -10.16 -8.37
C PRO A 334 4.33 -9.68 -9.17
N MET A 335 5.51 -9.94 -8.62
CA MET A 335 6.77 -9.67 -9.28
C MET A 335 7.07 -10.80 -10.26
N GLN A 336 7.41 -10.46 -11.49
CA GLN A 336 7.89 -11.41 -12.50
C GLN A 336 9.25 -10.96 -13.02
N GLN A 337 10.00 -11.90 -13.61
CA GLN A 337 11.20 -11.54 -14.35
C GLN A 337 10.83 -10.71 -15.58
N ALA A 338 11.55 -9.61 -15.81
CA ALA A 338 11.30 -8.73 -16.95
C ALA A 338 11.44 -9.46 -18.30
N GLY A 339 12.27 -10.51 -18.34
CA GLY A 339 12.48 -11.32 -19.53
C GLY A 339 13.20 -10.56 -20.65
N LEU A 340 13.34 -11.22 -21.80
CA LEU A 340 13.90 -10.61 -23.00
C LEU A 340 12.85 -10.58 -24.13
N TYR A 341 12.78 -9.46 -24.84
CA TYR A 341 11.84 -9.27 -25.94
C TYR A 341 12.50 -8.67 -27.17
N LYS A 342 11.91 -8.93 -28.35
CA LYS A 342 12.33 -8.37 -29.64
C LYS A 342 13.85 -8.56 -29.88
N GLY A 343 14.60 -7.46 -30.04
CA GLY A 343 16.03 -7.49 -30.32
C GLY A 343 16.86 -8.11 -29.20
N LEU A 344 16.45 -7.97 -27.93
CA LEU A 344 17.16 -8.58 -26.80
C LEU A 344 17.10 -10.10 -26.84
N ARG A 345 15.92 -10.66 -27.19
CA ARG A 345 15.76 -12.10 -27.35
C ARG A 345 16.61 -12.65 -28.50
N ARG A 346 16.59 -11.96 -29.64
CA ARG A 346 17.42 -12.31 -30.80
C ARG A 346 18.92 -12.26 -30.48
N LEU A 347 19.35 -11.27 -29.68
CA LEU A 347 20.75 -11.17 -29.25
C LEU A 347 21.14 -12.36 -28.36
N LYS A 348 20.29 -12.76 -27.39
CA LYS A 348 20.52 -13.97 -26.58
C LYS A 348 20.61 -15.22 -27.46
N ASP A 349 19.69 -15.40 -28.41
CA ASP A 349 19.70 -16.57 -29.30
C ASP A 349 20.98 -16.61 -30.17
N THR A 350 21.55 -15.44 -30.53
CA THR A 350 22.81 -15.34 -31.29
C THR A 350 24.03 -15.65 -30.40
N LEU A 351 24.02 -15.18 -29.15
CA LEU A 351 25.04 -15.52 -28.14
C LEU A 351 25.05 -17.03 -27.85
N ASP A 352 23.88 -17.65 -27.65
CA ASP A 352 23.76 -19.10 -27.42
C ASP A 352 24.32 -19.90 -28.61
N GLN A 353 24.08 -19.43 -29.84
CA GLN A 353 24.66 -20.02 -31.05
C GLN A 353 26.18 -19.88 -31.08
N TYR A 354 26.70 -18.71 -30.71
CA TYR A 354 28.14 -18.47 -30.63
C TYR A 354 28.81 -19.38 -29.59
N HIS A 355 28.19 -19.59 -28.43
CA HIS A 355 28.71 -20.52 -27.40
C HIS A 355 28.80 -21.96 -27.90
N ARG A 356 27.80 -22.42 -28.68
CA ARG A 356 27.81 -23.77 -29.27
C ARG A 356 28.81 -23.91 -30.42
N ARG A 357 28.96 -22.87 -31.25
CA ARG A 357 29.84 -22.86 -32.41
C ARG A 357 30.45 -21.47 -32.62
N PRO A 358 31.61 -21.18 -32.00
CA PRO A 358 32.26 -19.89 -32.15
C PRO A 358 32.62 -19.61 -33.61
N SER A 359 32.27 -18.43 -34.11
CA SER A 359 32.66 -17.95 -35.45
C SER A 359 32.80 -16.43 -35.48
N ALA A 360 33.69 -15.93 -36.33
CA ALA A 360 33.90 -14.49 -36.50
C ALA A 360 32.66 -13.78 -37.05
N GLU A 361 31.87 -14.45 -37.90
CA GLU A 361 30.63 -13.92 -38.46
C GLU A 361 29.56 -13.70 -37.38
N LEU A 362 29.36 -14.70 -36.50
CA LEU A 362 28.44 -14.57 -35.36
C LEU A 362 28.88 -13.47 -34.39
N LEU A 363 30.19 -13.34 -34.15
CA LEU A 363 30.71 -12.28 -33.28
C LEU A 363 30.46 -10.87 -33.86
N ALA A 364 30.61 -10.71 -35.18
CA ALA A 364 30.30 -9.46 -35.86
C ALA A 364 28.81 -9.12 -35.77
N ASP A 365 27.93 -10.11 -35.96
CA ASP A 365 26.48 -9.97 -35.80
C ASP A 365 26.11 -9.60 -34.34
N ILE A 366 26.71 -10.27 -33.34
CA ILE A 366 26.54 -9.93 -31.91
C ILE A 366 26.89 -8.47 -31.65
N ARG A 367 28.04 -7.99 -32.15
CA ARG A 367 28.47 -6.59 -31.98
C ARG A 367 27.50 -5.61 -32.65
N GLN A 368 27.01 -5.94 -33.84
CA GLN A 368 26.02 -5.13 -34.54
C GLN A 368 24.69 -5.06 -33.78
N GLN A 369 24.18 -6.20 -33.30
CA GLN A 369 22.94 -6.28 -32.53
C GLN A 369 23.07 -5.53 -31.19
N ALA A 370 24.17 -5.71 -30.46
CA ALA A 370 24.44 -4.98 -29.22
C ALA A 370 24.52 -3.47 -29.44
N GLY A 371 25.20 -3.03 -30.52
CA GLY A 371 25.26 -1.62 -30.90
C GLY A 371 23.89 -1.01 -31.24
N ALA A 372 23.04 -1.75 -31.95
CA ALA A 372 21.67 -1.32 -32.25
C ALA A 372 20.78 -1.21 -31.00
N LEU A 373 21.08 -2.01 -29.96
CA LEU A 373 20.41 -1.98 -28.66
C LEU A 373 21.04 -0.98 -27.68
N ASN A 374 22.12 -0.30 -28.07
CA ASN A 374 22.92 0.60 -27.23
C ASN A 374 23.47 -0.06 -25.96
N ILE A 375 23.77 -1.37 -25.99
CA ILE A 375 24.40 -2.07 -24.88
C ILE A 375 25.92 -1.90 -25.01
N ILE A 376 26.52 -1.18 -24.06
CA ILE A 376 27.94 -0.84 -24.08
C ILE A 376 28.68 -1.77 -23.10
N VAL A 377 29.58 -2.59 -23.64
CA VAL A 377 30.45 -3.48 -22.86
C VAL A 377 31.89 -3.14 -23.16
N ALA A 378 32.62 -2.69 -22.13
CA ALA A 378 34.06 -2.52 -22.21
C ALA A 378 34.74 -3.83 -21.83
N ALA A 379 35.47 -4.44 -22.77
CA ALA A 379 36.15 -5.71 -22.55
C ALA A 379 37.38 -5.86 -23.44
N ASP A 380 38.42 -6.47 -22.88
CA ASP A 380 39.66 -6.78 -23.59
C ASP A 380 39.59 -8.20 -24.19
N GLY A 381 39.27 -8.27 -25.47
CA GLY A 381 39.18 -9.51 -26.24
C GLY A 381 37.76 -10.07 -26.38
N ASP A 382 37.59 -10.95 -27.36
CA ASP A 382 36.27 -11.41 -27.81
C ASP A 382 35.53 -12.25 -26.75
N ALA A 383 36.24 -13.11 -26.02
CA ALA A 383 35.64 -13.93 -24.96
C ALA A 383 35.13 -13.07 -23.78
N ALA A 384 35.91 -12.08 -23.36
CA ALA A 384 35.52 -11.15 -22.30
C ALA A 384 34.34 -10.26 -22.73
N TYR A 385 34.30 -9.85 -24.00
CA TYR A 385 33.18 -9.09 -24.56
C TYR A 385 31.88 -9.90 -24.55
N VAL A 386 31.93 -11.15 -24.99
CA VAL A 386 30.77 -12.06 -25.00
C VAL A 386 30.27 -12.32 -23.58
N ALA A 387 31.17 -12.61 -22.63
CA ALA A 387 30.79 -12.80 -21.23
C ALA A 387 30.17 -11.53 -20.63
N GLY A 388 30.76 -10.36 -20.86
CA GLY A 388 30.22 -9.08 -20.39
C GLY A 388 28.84 -8.78 -20.98
N LEU A 389 28.62 -9.07 -22.27
CA LEU A 389 27.32 -8.87 -22.90
C LEU A 389 26.27 -9.87 -22.41
N GLY A 390 26.65 -11.13 -22.20
CA GLY A 390 25.81 -12.13 -21.56
C GLY A 390 25.38 -11.69 -20.17
N HIS A 391 26.28 -11.10 -19.39
CA HIS A 391 25.97 -10.56 -18.07
C HIS A 391 24.94 -9.41 -18.11
N GLU A 392 25.09 -8.44 -19.03
CA GLU A 392 24.11 -7.37 -19.20
C GLU A 392 22.72 -7.92 -19.56
N LEU A 393 22.66 -8.93 -20.43
CA LEU A 393 21.39 -9.58 -20.75
C LEU A 393 20.79 -10.31 -19.55
N ILE A 394 21.60 -11.00 -18.74
CA ILE A 394 21.13 -11.65 -17.51
C ILE A 394 20.58 -10.60 -16.55
N GLN A 395 21.24 -9.46 -16.37
CA GLN A 395 20.73 -8.38 -15.52
C GLN A 395 19.37 -7.86 -15.99
N ILE A 396 19.16 -7.70 -17.30
CA ILE A 396 17.88 -7.28 -17.86
C ILE A 396 16.83 -8.38 -17.67
N GLU A 397 17.15 -9.60 -18.08
CA GLU A 397 16.23 -10.76 -18.06
C GLU A 397 15.75 -11.08 -16.64
N SER A 398 16.69 -11.12 -15.69
CA SER A 398 16.43 -11.54 -14.31
C SER A 398 15.89 -10.43 -13.42
N ARG A 399 15.80 -9.18 -13.91
CA ARG A 399 15.27 -8.07 -13.12
C ARG A 399 13.82 -8.33 -12.77
N MET A 400 13.53 -8.40 -11.48
CA MET A 400 12.17 -8.52 -10.99
C MET A 400 11.46 -7.18 -11.10
N ILE A 401 10.31 -7.18 -11.77
CA ILE A 401 9.45 -6.02 -11.93
C ILE A 401 8.01 -6.41 -11.62
N PRO A 402 7.20 -5.51 -11.04
CA PRO A 402 5.77 -5.75 -10.94
C PRO A 402 5.18 -5.74 -12.35
N LEU A 403 4.44 -6.78 -12.70
CA LEU A 403 3.71 -6.84 -13.97
C LEU A 403 2.24 -6.53 -13.76
N GLY A 404 1.80 -5.43 -14.33
CA GLY A 404 0.42 -4.96 -14.21
C GLY A 404 0.12 -4.27 -12.88
N LEU A 405 -1.13 -4.38 -12.46
CA LEU A 405 -1.67 -3.73 -11.27
C LEU A 405 -2.43 -4.77 -10.43
N HIS A 406 -2.42 -4.58 -9.12
CA HIS A 406 -3.14 -5.42 -8.17
C HIS A 406 -4.64 -5.13 -8.26
N VAL A 407 -5.46 -6.16 -8.10
CA VAL A 407 -6.91 -6.03 -8.00
C VAL A 407 -7.32 -6.60 -6.65
N LEU A 408 -7.97 -5.78 -5.82
CA LEU A 408 -8.35 -6.21 -4.47
C LEU A 408 -9.16 -7.49 -4.50
N GLY A 409 -8.86 -8.45 -3.62
CA GLY A 409 -9.58 -9.71 -3.57
C GLY A 409 -9.17 -10.71 -4.68
N LYS A 410 -8.24 -10.39 -5.59
CA LYS A 410 -7.85 -11.27 -6.70
C LYS A 410 -6.53 -11.98 -6.35
N ALA A 411 -6.59 -13.31 -6.23
CA ALA A 411 -5.39 -14.12 -6.04
C ALA A 411 -4.47 -14.09 -7.30
N PRO A 412 -3.14 -14.14 -7.12
CA PRO A 412 -2.19 -14.26 -8.22
C PRO A 412 -2.38 -15.53 -9.06
N GLU A 413 -2.01 -15.44 -10.34
CA GLU A 413 -2.00 -16.59 -11.24
C GLU A 413 -0.85 -17.57 -10.92
N GLU A 414 -0.92 -18.80 -11.42
CA GLU A 414 0.11 -19.82 -11.12
C GLU A 414 1.53 -19.39 -11.53
N ALA A 415 1.68 -18.80 -12.71
CA ALA A 415 2.98 -18.34 -13.19
C ALA A 415 3.56 -17.21 -12.33
N GLU A 416 2.70 -16.32 -11.83
CA GLU A 416 3.06 -15.24 -10.91
C GLU A 416 3.52 -15.79 -9.56
N LEU A 417 2.82 -16.81 -9.03
CA LEU A 417 3.20 -17.50 -7.81
C LEU A 417 4.56 -18.20 -7.94
N VAL A 418 4.84 -18.83 -9.09
CA VAL A 418 6.15 -19.46 -9.35
C VAL A 418 7.27 -18.44 -9.22
N ASP A 419 7.13 -17.28 -9.84
CA ASP A 419 8.17 -16.23 -9.83
C ASP A 419 8.35 -15.61 -8.45
N MET A 420 7.26 -15.34 -7.73
CA MET A 420 7.32 -14.84 -6.36
C MET A 420 7.99 -15.84 -5.41
N LEU A 421 7.60 -17.12 -5.44
CA LEU A 421 8.18 -18.13 -4.55
C LEU A 421 9.64 -18.43 -4.91
N ALA A 422 9.99 -18.40 -6.20
CA ALA A 422 11.37 -18.50 -6.66
C ALA A 422 12.21 -17.35 -6.11
N LEU A 423 11.72 -16.10 -6.19
CA LEU A 423 12.40 -14.92 -5.65
C LEU A 423 12.63 -15.04 -4.15
N VAL A 424 11.58 -15.42 -3.41
CA VAL A 424 11.65 -15.59 -1.95
C VAL A 424 12.69 -16.64 -1.54
N SER A 425 12.84 -17.70 -2.33
CA SER A 425 13.82 -18.76 -2.08
C SER A 425 15.29 -18.30 -2.18
N LEU A 426 15.55 -17.11 -2.75
CA LEU A 426 16.88 -16.52 -2.88
C LEU A 426 17.36 -15.80 -1.61
N PHE A 427 16.45 -15.26 -0.79
CA PHE A 427 16.82 -14.28 0.25
C PHE A 427 16.70 -14.78 1.69
N ASN A 428 15.70 -15.62 1.98
CA ASN A 428 15.32 -15.88 3.37
C ASN A 428 15.76 -17.27 3.85
N PRO A 429 16.80 -17.36 4.69
CA PRO A 429 17.20 -18.63 5.27
C PRO A 429 16.18 -19.05 6.35
N VAL A 430 15.50 -20.18 6.11
CA VAL A 430 14.43 -20.70 6.98
C VAL A 430 15.05 -21.37 8.22
N PRO A 431 14.53 -21.12 9.45
CA PRO A 431 15.01 -21.83 10.64
C PRO A 431 14.86 -23.35 10.51
N MET A 432 15.89 -24.12 10.89
CA MET A 432 15.82 -25.59 10.85
C MET A 432 15.14 -26.23 12.09
N GLY A 433 14.47 -25.43 12.95
CA GLY A 433 13.81 -25.90 14.17
C GLY A 433 13.96 -24.92 15.34
N ALA A 434 13.92 -25.42 16.59
CA ALA A 434 14.06 -24.63 17.82
C ALA A 434 15.51 -24.15 18.12
N GLY A 435 16.46 -24.39 17.20
CA GLY A 435 17.86 -23.98 17.30
C GLY A 435 18.15 -22.64 16.59
N LYS A 436 19.42 -22.21 16.62
CA LYS A 436 19.89 -20.99 15.91
C LYS A 436 20.32 -21.25 14.46
N ASP A 437 20.40 -22.51 14.04
CA ASP A 437 20.85 -22.88 12.70
C ASP A 437 19.78 -22.59 11.64
N LYS A 438 20.18 -21.91 10.58
CA LYS A 438 19.31 -21.55 9.46
C LYS A 438 19.70 -22.32 8.22
N LEU A 439 18.70 -22.76 7.47
CA LEU A 439 18.88 -23.38 6.17
C LEU A 439 19.41 -22.31 5.18
N PRO A 440 20.51 -22.56 4.45
CA PRO A 440 20.96 -21.66 3.39
C PRO A 440 19.88 -21.42 2.32
N PRO A 441 19.94 -20.31 1.56
CA PRO A 441 19.06 -20.09 0.42
C PRO A 441 19.08 -21.27 -0.55
N LEU A 442 17.95 -21.51 -1.22
CA LEU A 442 17.78 -22.67 -2.12
C LEU A 442 18.84 -22.73 -3.24
N PRO A 443 19.27 -21.63 -3.88
CA PRO A 443 20.35 -21.66 -4.87
C PRO A 443 21.66 -22.23 -4.31
N ASN A 444 22.03 -21.90 -3.08
CA ASN A 444 23.25 -22.40 -2.44
C ASN A 444 23.15 -23.91 -2.21
N LEU A 445 21.99 -24.40 -1.79
CA LEU A 445 21.75 -25.82 -1.60
C LEU A 445 21.85 -26.60 -2.91
N ILE A 446 21.20 -26.10 -3.97
CA ILE A 446 21.25 -26.71 -5.30
C ILE A 446 22.68 -26.69 -5.85
N ALA A 447 23.39 -25.56 -5.74
CA ALA A 447 24.77 -25.45 -6.19
C ALA A 447 25.67 -26.45 -5.46
N ASN A 448 25.59 -26.51 -4.12
CA ASN A 448 26.40 -27.43 -3.31
C ASN A 448 26.13 -28.90 -3.67
N GLY A 449 24.87 -29.27 -3.89
CA GLY A 449 24.51 -30.62 -4.32
C GLY A 449 25.06 -30.98 -5.70
N LEU A 450 25.16 -30.00 -6.62
CA LEU A 450 25.81 -30.14 -7.91
C LEU A 450 27.36 -30.05 -7.85
N GLY A 451 27.95 -29.88 -6.66
CA GLY A 451 29.40 -29.72 -6.48
C GLY A 451 29.92 -28.34 -6.86
N TRP A 452 29.06 -27.31 -6.85
CA TRP A 452 29.38 -25.93 -7.18
C TRP A 452 29.29 -25.01 -5.97
N ASP A 453 30.06 -23.93 -6.00
CA ASP A 453 29.92 -22.82 -5.05
C ASP A 453 29.10 -21.70 -5.69
N TYR A 454 27.91 -21.45 -5.14
CA TYR A 454 27.01 -20.42 -5.64
C TYR A 454 27.60 -19.01 -5.51
N GLY A 455 28.38 -18.73 -4.45
CA GLY A 455 29.04 -17.43 -4.28
C GLY A 455 30.07 -17.19 -5.38
N ALA A 456 30.92 -18.18 -5.64
CA ALA A 456 31.90 -18.11 -6.73
C ALA A 456 31.25 -17.97 -8.12
N ILE A 457 30.09 -18.60 -8.34
CA ILE A 457 29.30 -18.41 -9.56
C ILE A 457 28.86 -16.95 -9.68
N GLN A 458 28.28 -16.36 -8.63
CA GLN A 458 27.82 -14.97 -8.63
C GLN A 458 28.97 -14.00 -8.92
N ASP A 459 30.12 -14.19 -8.26
CA ASP A 459 31.29 -13.32 -8.41
C ASP A 459 31.90 -13.34 -9.82
N SER A 460 31.68 -14.44 -10.57
CA SER A 460 32.23 -14.64 -11.92
C SER A 460 31.24 -14.40 -13.06
N LEU A 461 29.97 -14.06 -12.77
CA LEU A 461 28.95 -13.86 -13.80
C LEU A 461 29.32 -12.83 -14.86
N LYS A 462 30.11 -11.80 -14.51
CA LYS A 462 30.50 -10.75 -15.46
C LYS A 462 31.55 -11.21 -16.48
N THR A 463 32.33 -12.23 -16.15
CA THR A 463 33.55 -12.59 -16.87
C THR A 463 33.60 -14.04 -17.34
N ASP A 464 32.75 -14.92 -16.83
CA ASP A 464 32.72 -16.35 -17.16
C ASP A 464 31.34 -16.80 -17.66
N SER A 465 31.27 -17.17 -18.94
CA SER A 465 30.05 -17.73 -19.54
C SER A 465 29.67 -19.09 -18.94
N THR A 466 30.63 -19.86 -18.44
CA THR A 466 30.34 -21.14 -17.76
C THR A 466 29.60 -20.89 -16.44
N ALA A 467 29.98 -19.83 -15.71
CA ALA A 467 29.27 -19.42 -14.50
C ALA A 467 27.83 -19.00 -14.81
N GLN A 468 27.62 -18.29 -15.93
CA GLN A 468 26.29 -17.91 -16.43
C GLN A 468 25.43 -19.15 -16.74
N GLU A 469 25.95 -20.14 -17.48
CA GLU A 469 25.22 -21.39 -17.76
C GLU A 469 24.86 -22.17 -16.49
N ARG A 470 25.77 -22.20 -15.50
CA ARG A 470 25.50 -22.84 -14.20
C ARG A 470 24.40 -22.11 -13.44
N ARG A 471 24.40 -20.77 -13.48
CA ARG A 471 23.35 -19.94 -12.88
C ARG A 471 21.99 -20.21 -13.50
N ASP A 472 21.92 -20.23 -14.83
CA ASP A 472 20.70 -20.52 -15.59
C ASP A 472 20.15 -21.92 -15.25
N LYS A 473 21.03 -22.93 -15.11
CA LYS A 473 20.62 -24.27 -14.68
C LYS A 473 20.01 -24.25 -13.28
N ILE A 474 20.62 -23.55 -12.33
CA ILE A 474 20.09 -23.43 -10.96
C ILE A 474 18.71 -22.76 -10.98
N ASP A 475 18.54 -21.67 -11.72
CA ASP A 475 17.26 -20.97 -11.82
C ASP A 475 16.17 -21.83 -12.48
N ALA A 476 16.51 -22.62 -13.50
CA ALA A 476 15.59 -23.56 -14.11
C ALA A 476 15.11 -24.64 -13.12
N ILE A 477 16.03 -25.21 -12.32
CA ILE A 477 15.68 -26.17 -11.27
C ILE A 477 14.75 -25.53 -10.22
N ILE A 478 15.05 -24.29 -9.79
CA ILE A 478 14.22 -23.57 -8.81
C ILE A 478 12.81 -23.34 -9.36
N ARG A 479 12.68 -22.81 -10.58
CA ARG A 479 11.38 -22.54 -11.21
C ARG A 479 10.53 -23.79 -11.37
N GLU A 480 11.12 -24.89 -11.84
CA GLU A 480 10.43 -26.18 -11.97
C GLU A 480 10.04 -26.74 -10.59
N THR A 481 10.90 -26.56 -9.58
CA THR A 481 10.61 -26.94 -8.20
C THR A 481 9.41 -26.17 -7.65
N MET A 482 9.35 -24.86 -7.84
CA MET A 482 8.21 -24.03 -7.40
C MET A 482 6.92 -24.39 -8.15
N THR A 483 7.01 -24.67 -9.46
CA THR A 483 5.89 -25.14 -10.27
C THR A 483 5.31 -26.44 -9.72
N ARG A 484 6.17 -27.41 -9.40
CA ARG A 484 5.75 -28.67 -8.78
C ARG A 484 5.21 -28.47 -7.37
N PHE A 485 5.81 -27.58 -6.58
CA PHE A 485 5.37 -27.27 -5.22
C PHE A 485 3.94 -26.68 -5.20
N ILE A 486 3.62 -25.79 -6.12
CA ILE A 486 2.26 -25.22 -6.23
C ILE A 486 1.26 -26.33 -6.57
N ARG A 487 1.59 -27.21 -7.52
CA ARG A 487 0.73 -28.32 -7.98
C ARG A 487 0.69 -29.53 -7.05
N ALA A 488 1.56 -29.59 -6.05
CA ALA A 488 1.66 -30.73 -5.15
C ALA A 488 0.36 -30.89 -4.33
N PRO A 489 -0.10 -32.14 -4.10
CA PRO A 489 -1.33 -32.38 -3.36
C PRO A 489 -1.16 -32.01 -1.88
N ARG A 490 -2.24 -31.50 -1.29
CA ARG A 490 -2.32 -31.08 0.12
C ARG A 490 -3.45 -31.85 0.82
N GLN A 491 -3.17 -33.02 1.41
CA GLN A 491 -4.18 -33.84 2.11
C GLN A 491 -3.57 -34.63 3.29
N PRO A 492 -3.75 -34.24 4.57
CA PRO A 492 -4.19 -32.94 5.12
C PRO A 492 -3.07 -31.88 5.16
N LYS A 493 -1.85 -32.27 4.76
CA LYS A 493 -0.66 -31.42 4.63
C LYS A 493 -0.05 -31.63 3.25
N LEU A 494 0.85 -30.75 2.86
CA LEU A 494 1.65 -30.88 1.64
C LEU A 494 2.38 -32.24 1.59
N ASP A 495 2.19 -32.96 0.48
CA ASP A 495 3.02 -34.13 0.15
C ASP A 495 4.31 -33.67 -0.54
N THR A 496 5.44 -33.86 0.14
CA THR A 496 6.77 -33.45 -0.33
C THR A 496 7.54 -34.57 -1.01
N ALA A 497 7.03 -35.80 -1.06
CA ALA A 497 7.78 -36.96 -1.54
C ALA A 497 8.23 -36.80 -3.01
N ALA A 498 7.34 -36.31 -3.87
CA ALA A 498 7.65 -36.05 -5.27
C ALA A 498 8.60 -34.86 -5.46
N LEU A 499 8.54 -33.85 -4.58
CA LEU A 499 9.42 -32.68 -4.61
C LEU A 499 10.84 -33.07 -4.23
N ASP A 500 10.98 -33.82 -3.14
CA ASP A 500 12.27 -34.28 -2.65
C ASP A 500 12.90 -35.29 -3.62
N ALA A 501 12.12 -36.20 -4.20
CA ALA A 501 12.62 -37.13 -5.23
C ALA A 501 13.12 -36.38 -6.48
N TRP A 502 12.43 -35.31 -6.86
CA TRP A 502 12.84 -34.45 -7.96
C TRP A 502 14.19 -33.78 -7.67
N LEU A 503 14.29 -33.04 -6.55
CA LEU A 503 15.53 -32.35 -6.16
C LEU A 503 16.69 -33.31 -5.88
N HIS A 504 16.40 -34.52 -5.41
CA HIS A 504 17.42 -35.55 -5.26
C HIS A 504 17.99 -35.97 -6.61
N THR A 505 17.13 -36.17 -7.60
CA THR A 505 17.56 -36.55 -8.96
C THR A 505 18.34 -35.42 -9.63
N GLU A 506 17.86 -34.19 -9.49
CA GLU A 506 18.31 -33.09 -10.34
C GLU A 506 19.40 -32.21 -9.73
N ALA A 507 19.46 -32.18 -8.40
CA ALA A 507 20.38 -31.36 -7.63
C ALA A 507 21.14 -32.17 -6.56
N ALA A 508 21.02 -33.51 -6.54
CA ALA A 508 21.63 -34.40 -5.55
C ALA A 508 21.32 -34.00 -4.09
N LEU A 509 20.19 -33.34 -3.85
CA LEU A 509 19.77 -32.94 -2.51
C LEU A 509 19.25 -34.16 -1.72
N PRO A 510 19.70 -34.39 -0.47
CA PRO A 510 19.15 -35.46 0.35
C PRO A 510 17.65 -35.24 0.63
N THR A 511 16.88 -36.32 0.57
CA THR A 511 15.46 -36.31 0.94
C THR A 511 15.27 -35.81 2.37
N GLY A 512 14.27 -34.96 2.61
CA GLY A 512 14.00 -34.38 3.92
C GLY A 512 14.82 -33.15 4.31
N THR A 513 15.87 -32.76 3.55
CA THR A 513 16.65 -31.53 3.83
C THR A 513 15.77 -30.28 3.85
N LEU A 514 14.72 -30.23 3.02
CA LEU A 514 13.86 -29.06 2.86
C LEU A 514 12.56 -29.12 3.67
N THR A 515 12.42 -30.06 4.63
CA THR A 515 11.15 -30.26 5.37
C THR A 515 10.60 -28.97 6.00
N HIS A 516 11.46 -28.19 6.68
CA HIS A 516 11.05 -26.92 7.28
C HIS A 516 10.80 -25.82 6.24
N PHE A 517 11.57 -25.82 5.15
CA PHE A 517 11.39 -24.90 4.04
C PHE A 517 10.04 -25.11 3.36
N TRP A 518 9.63 -26.36 3.13
CA TRP A 518 8.33 -26.70 2.58
C TRP A 518 7.18 -26.25 3.46
N ALA A 519 7.25 -26.51 4.77
CA ALA A 519 6.23 -26.06 5.70
C ALA A 519 6.12 -24.52 5.75
N TRP A 520 7.25 -23.83 5.67
CA TRP A 520 7.29 -22.37 5.64
C TRP A 520 6.74 -21.79 4.34
N LEU A 521 7.15 -22.33 3.17
CA LEU A 521 6.60 -21.93 1.87
C LEU A 521 5.10 -22.23 1.77
N ASP A 522 4.62 -23.34 2.32
CA ASP A 522 3.20 -23.69 2.29
C ASP A 522 2.37 -22.71 3.13
N ASN A 523 2.90 -22.26 4.27
CA ASN A 523 2.30 -21.19 5.04
C ASN A 523 2.32 -19.84 4.30
N LEU A 524 3.40 -19.53 3.60
CA LEU A 524 3.49 -18.30 2.80
C LEU A 524 2.51 -18.32 1.63
N LEU A 525 2.47 -19.41 0.86
CA LEU A 525 1.53 -19.59 -0.25
C LEU A 525 0.09 -19.48 0.23
N TYR A 526 -0.24 -20.13 1.36
CA TYR A 526 -1.55 -19.98 1.98
C TYR A 526 -1.90 -18.52 2.24
N ARG A 527 -0.99 -17.72 2.83
CA ARG A 527 -1.23 -16.30 3.10
C ARG A 527 -1.35 -15.44 1.84
N ILE A 528 -0.59 -15.75 0.78
CA ILE A 528 -0.68 -15.05 -0.51
C ILE A 528 -2.04 -15.32 -1.18
N GLN A 529 -2.57 -16.54 -1.04
CA GLN A 529 -3.83 -16.95 -1.66
C GLN A 529 -5.08 -16.62 -0.83
N HIS A 530 -4.95 -16.53 0.49
CA HIS A 530 -6.05 -16.17 1.40
C HIS A 530 -6.10 -14.66 1.60
N ASP A 531 -6.75 -14.02 0.65
CA ASP A 531 -6.99 -12.59 0.61
C ASP A 531 -8.07 -12.17 1.62
N GLU A 532 -7.71 -11.26 2.52
CA GLU A 532 -8.59 -10.66 3.53
C GLU A 532 -8.74 -9.14 3.31
N GLU A 533 -8.39 -8.61 2.13
CA GLU A 533 -8.35 -7.18 1.84
C GLU A 533 -9.77 -6.57 1.85
N ILE A 534 -10.70 -7.17 1.12
CA ILE A 534 -12.11 -6.72 1.10
C ILE A 534 -12.83 -7.12 2.38
N ALA A 535 -12.60 -8.35 2.85
CA ALA A 535 -13.17 -8.83 4.11
C ALA A 535 -12.75 -7.95 5.29
N GLY A 536 -11.49 -7.52 5.34
CA GLY A 536 -10.96 -6.60 6.34
C GLY A 536 -11.64 -5.22 6.30
N LEU A 537 -11.90 -4.66 5.12
CA LEU A 537 -12.65 -3.40 5.02
C LEU A 537 -14.10 -3.57 5.51
N LEU A 538 -14.80 -4.62 5.08
CA LEU A 538 -16.17 -4.90 5.51
C LEU A 538 -16.23 -5.11 7.03
N HIS A 539 -15.23 -5.79 7.59
CA HIS A 539 -15.07 -5.98 9.02
C HIS A 539 -14.86 -4.65 9.76
N ALA A 540 -14.01 -3.75 9.23
CA ALA A 540 -13.83 -2.41 9.78
C ALA A 540 -15.11 -1.56 9.70
N LEU A 541 -15.88 -1.67 8.61
CA LEU A 541 -17.19 -1.01 8.44
C LEU A 541 -18.27 -1.58 9.39
N ASN A 542 -18.02 -2.72 10.03
CA ASN A 542 -18.82 -3.27 11.12
C ASN A 542 -18.28 -2.91 12.51
N GLY A 543 -17.22 -2.10 12.59
CA GLY A 543 -16.59 -1.69 13.84
C GLY A 543 -15.67 -2.73 14.47
N GLY A 544 -15.32 -3.77 13.71
CA GLY A 544 -14.44 -4.85 14.15
C GLY A 544 -12.98 -4.41 14.31
N TYR A 545 -12.19 -5.26 14.97
CA TYR A 545 -10.78 -5.01 15.21
C TYR A 545 -9.92 -5.47 14.03
N ILE A 546 -9.25 -4.51 13.37
CA ILE A 546 -8.30 -4.83 12.29
C ILE A 546 -6.97 -5.24 12.89
N LYS A 547 -6.60 -6.50 12.64
CA LYS A 547 -5.33 -7.05 13.09
C LYS A 547 -4.17 -6.26 12.48
N PRO A 548 -3.19 -5.82 13.29
CA PRO A 548 -2.01 -5.15 12.76
C PRO A 548 -1.19 -6.13 11.93
N SER A 549 -0.61 -5.62 10.85
CA SER A 549 0.33 -6.34 9.99
C SER A 549 1.59 -5.50 9.83
N PRO A 550 2.79 -6.10 9.82
CA PRO A 550 4.00 -5.38 9.47
C PRO A 550 3.96 -5.03 7.98
N GLY A 551 3.93 -3.73 7.66
CA GLY A 551 4.17 -3.28 6.28
C GLY A 551 5.65 -3.41 5.93
N ASN A 552 5.95 -4.02 4.79
CA ASN A 552 7.32 -4.26 4.31
C ASN A 552 7.32 -4.57 2.79
N ASP A 553 8.51 -4.72 2.22
CA ASP A 553 8.74 -5.32 0.90
C ASP A 553 8.32 -6.80 0.87
#